data_AF-A8U1D0-F1
#
_entry.id   AF-A8U1D0-F1
#
_cell.length_a   1.000
_cell.length_b   1.000
_cell.length_c   1.000
_cell.angle_alpha   90.00
_cell.angle_beta   90.00
_cell.angle_gamma   90.00
#
_symmetry.space_group_name_H-M   'P 1'
#
loop_
_entity.id
_entity.type
_entity.pdbx_description
1 polymer ?
#
loop_
_entity_poly.entity_id
_entity_poly.type
_entity_poly.pdbx_seq_one_letter_code
_entity_poly.pdbx_strand_id
1 'polypeptide(L)'
;MDDGAGGVVEQSIKFPVWFEPQSSGGTPMCQAITKAAEELVAWCDSHPNSYPPTVLHITDGESSDGDPENMALQLQQIQTSDGQVLIFNLHVSALEGAAIQFPSSESSLPDSYAKLLFRMSSQLPEHLIRYAQEKGFTVGMESRGFMFNADAVQIVDFFDIGTRASQLR
;
A
#
# COMPACT_ATOMS: atom_id res chain seq x y z
N MET A 1 -27.30 20.11 -10.88
CA MET A 1 -28.70 20.43 -10.55
C MET A 1 -29.41 20.62 -11.88
N ASP A 2 -30.46 19.84 -12.16
CA ASP A 2 -31.12 19.77 -13.48
C ASP A 2 -31.98 21.03 -13.72
N ASP A 3 -31.80 21.68 -14.87
CA ASP A 3 -32.56 22.88 -15.25
C ASP A 3 -33.95 22.55 -15.82
N GLY A 4 -34.28 21.27 -15.98
CA GLY A 4 -35.57 20.81 -16.47
C GLY A 4 -35.82 21.13 -17.95
N ALA A 5 -34.80 21.56 -18.69
CA ALA A 5 -34.90 21.91 -20.11
C ALA A 5 -33.94 21.09 -21.01
N GLY A 6 -33.18 20.15 -20.43
CA GLY A 6 -32.17 19.38 -21.16
C GLY A 6 -30.87 20.16 -21.41
N GLY A 7 -30.64 21.25 -20.67
CA GLY A 7 -29.41 22.01 -20.70
C GLY A 7 -28.35 21.37 -19.81
N VAL A 8 -27.13 21.24 -20.32
CA VAL A 8 -26.00 20.76 -19.52
C VAL A 8 -25.54 21.92 -18.63
N VAL A 9 -25.86 21.85 -17.33
CA VAL A 9 -25.40 22.86 -16.36
C VAL A 9 -23.97 22.49 -15.93
N GLU A 10 -22.98 23.27 -16.39
CA GLU A 10 -21.61 23.16 -15.88
C GLU A 10 -21.57 23.59 -14.40
N GLN A 11 -21.29 22.62 -13.53
CA GLN A 11 -21.16 22.85 -12.10
C GLN A 11 -19.69 22.76 -11.70
N SER A 12 -19.07 23.88 -11.33
CA SER A 12 -17.72 23.87 -10.76
C SER A 12 -17.73 23.24 -9.38
N ILE A 13 -17.22 22.02 -9.28
CA ILE A 13 -16.95 21.34 -8.02
C ILE A 13 -15.56 21.71 -7.51
N LYS A 14 -15.46 22.07 -6.22
CA LYS A 14 -14.17 22.23 -5.56
C LYS A 14 -13.61 20.85 -5.28
N PHE A 15 -12.60 20.45 -6.04
CA PHE A 15 -11.83 19.23 -5.78
C PHE A 15 -10.67 19.58 -4.83
N PRO A 16 -10.67 19.09 -3.57
CA PRO A 16 -9.59 19.40 -2.65
C PRO A 16 -8.31 18.69 -3.10
N VAL A 17 -7.27 19.46 -3.38
CA VAL A 17 -5.92 18.94 -3.58
C VAL A 17 -5.24 18.92 -2.20
N TRP A 18 -5.03 17.73 -1.63
CA TRP A 18 -4.41 17.58 -0.32
C TRP A 18 -2.87 17.56 -0.38
N PHE A 19 -2.32 17.22 -1.55
CA PHE A 19 -0.88 17.15 -1.78
C PHE A 19 -0.57 17.64 -3.19
N GLU A 20 0.46 18.49 -3.31
CA GLU A 20 1.05 18.83 -4.61
C GLU A 20 2.16 17.83 -4.92
N PRO A 21 2.10 17.09 -6.04
CA PRO A 21 3.16 16.14 -6.39
C PRO A 21 4.45 16.92 -6.69
N GLN A 22 5.50 16.61 -5.96
CA GLN A 22 6.85 17.12 -6.21
C GLN A 22 7.75 15.96 -6.59
N SER A 23 8.44 16.08 -7.73
CA SER A 23 9.50 15.13 -8.13
C SER A 23 10.86 15.82 -8.07
N SER A 24 11.82 15.15 -7.45
CA SER A 24 13.18 15.67 -7.23
C SER A 24 14.18 14.51 -7.34
N GLY A 25 14.57 14.16 -8.57
CA GLY A 25 15.60 13.15 -8.81
C GLY A 25 15.16 11.73 -8.48
N GLY A 26 16.03 10.95 -7.83
CA GLY A 26 15.83 9.51 -7.57
C GLY A 26 14.76 9.18 -6.53
N THR A 27 14.72 7.92 -6.12
CA THR A 27 13.76 7.36 -5.17
C THR A 27 14.45 7.08 -3.82
N PRO A 28 14.53 8.03 -2.88
CA PRO A 28 15.18 7.84 -1.58
C PRO A 28 14.28 7.00 -0.64
N MET A 29 14.21 5.70 -0.93
CA MET A 29 13.30 4.76 -0.26
C MET A 29 13.72 4.49 1.17
N CYS A 30 15.02 4.35 1.43
CA CYS A 30 15.55 4.15 2.79
C CYS A 30 15.19 5.34 3.70
N GLN A 31 15.33 6.56 3.17
CA GLN A 31 14.92 7.77 3.88
C GLN A 31 13.41 7.81 4.15
N ALA A 32 12.59 7.46 3.17
CA ALA A 32 11.13 7.43 3.33
C ALA A 32 10.69 6.42 4.41
N ILE A 33 11.24 5.21 4.40
CA ILE A 33 10.97 4.18 5.43
C ILE A 33 11.44 4.65 6.80
N THR A 34 12.61 5.29 6.88
CA THR A 34 13.13 5.86 8.14
C THR A 34 12.17 6.91 8.71
N LYS A 35 11.65 7.80 7.86
CA LYS A 35 10.66 8.80 8.29
C LYS A 35 9.33 8.20 8.72
N ALA A 36 8.85 7.17 8.02
CA ALA A 36 7.69 6.42 8.48
C ALA A 36 7.95 5.80 9.86
N ALA A 37 9.13 5.22 10.10
CA ALA A 37 9.48 4.63 11.39
C ALA A 37 9.49 5.65 12.53
N GLU A 38 10.09 6.82 12.33
CA GLU A 38 10.12 7.90 13.33
C GLU A 38 8.71 8.29 13.81
N GLU A 39 7.77 8.48 12.87
CA GLU A 39 6.39 8.85 13.18
C GLU A 39 5.61 7.70 13.84
N LEU A 40 5.82 6.47 13.35
CA LEU A 40 5.08 5.30 13.82
C LEU A 40 5.49 4.86 15.24
N VAL A 41 6.75 5.07 15.64
CA VAL A 41 7.18 4.83 17.03
C VAL A 41 6.37 5.70 17.99
N ALA A 42 6.37 7.01 17.77
CA ALA A 42 5.65 7.94 18.64
C ALA A 42 4.13 7.68 18.64
N TRP A 43 3.57 7.31 17.48
CA TRP A 43 2.16 6.97 17.37
C TRP A 43 1.80 5.70 18.15
N CYS A 44 2.57 4.62 18.00
CA CYS A 44 2.30 3.35 18.69
C CYS A 44 2.44 3.48 20.21
N ASP A 45 3.44 4.24 20.68
CA ASP A 45 3.64 4.51 22.11
C ASP A 45 2.44 5.26 22.73
N SER A 46 1.82 6.16 21.96
CA SER A 46 0.65 6.94 22.40
C SER A 46 -0.69 6.23 22.19
N HIS A 47 -0.74 5.21 21.33
CA HIS A 47 -1.96 4.50 20.95
C HIS A 47 -1.80 2.98 21.03
N PRO A 48 -1.35 2.42 22.17
CA PRO A 48 -0.96 1.01 22.25
C PRO A 48 -2.13 0.06 21.99
N ASN A 49 -3.38 0.44 22.27
CA ASN A 49 -4.56 -0.43 22.11
C ASN A 49 -5.28 -0.24 20.77
N SER A 50 -4.61 0.31 19.75
CA SER A 50 -5.17 0.50 18.42
C SER A 50 -4.84 -0.66 17.50
N TYR A 51 -5.55 -0.75 16.38
CA TYR A 51 -5.15 -1.60 15.25
C TYR A 51 -3.74 -1.19 14.75
N PRO A 52 -2.88 -2.13 14.34
CA PRO A 52 -1.55 -1.81 13.84
C PRO A 52 -1.59 -0.83 12.67
N PRO A 53 -0.72 0.19 12.65
CA PRO A 53 -0.58 1.06 11.49
C PRO A 53 -0.27 0.27 10.22
N THR A 54 -0.85 0.68 9.10
CA THR A 54 -0.55 0.12 7.79
C THR A 54 0.12 1.18 6.92
N VAL A 55 1.33 0.89 6.48
CA VAL A 55 2.10 1.72 5.55
C VAL A 55 1.83 1.23 4.13
N LEU A 56 1.22 2.10 3.33
CA LEU A 56 1.02 1.87 1.90
C LEU A 56 2.15 2.57 1.16
N HIS A 57 3.09 1.78 0.66
CA HIS A 57 4.26 2.26 -0.08
C HIS A 57 4.04 2.07 -1.57
N ILE A 58 4.07 3.16 -2.34
CA ILE A 58 3.85 3.15 -3.79
C ILE A 58 5.09 3.71 -4.47
N THR A 59 5.59 3.02 -5.49
CA THR A 59 6.83 3.40 -6.17
C THR A 59 6.86 2.88 -7.61
N ASP A 60 7.45 3.66 -8.50
CA ASP A 60 7.69 3.34 -9.91
C ASP A 60 9.19 3.11 -10.24
N GLY A 61 10.07 3.21 -9.24
CA GLY A 61 11.52 3.16 -9.47
C GLY A 61 12.31 2.62 -8.30
N GLU A 62 13.46 2.01 -8.61
CA GLU A 62 14.37 1.40 -7.65
C GLU A 62 14.91 2.40 -6.61
N SER A 63 15.20 1.89 -5.41
CA SER A 63 15.83 2.67 -4.34
C SER A 63 17.15 3.28 -4.80
N SER A 64 17.29 4.60 -4.66
CA SER A 64 18.50 5.33 -5.03
C SER A 64 19.45 5.59 -3.85
N ASP A 65 19.04 5.24 -2.63
CA ASP A 65 19.76 5.55 -1.38
C ASP A 65 20.14 4.31 -0.55
N GLY A 66 20.07 3.12 -1.14
CA GLY A 66 20.56 1.86 -0.54
C GLY A 66 19.56 0.71 -0.60
N ASP A 67 19.86 -0.37 0.12
CA ASP A 67 18.97 -1.53 0.26
C ASP A 67 17.96 -1.30 1.42
N PRO A 68 16.66 -1.18 1.12
CA PRO A 68 15.63 -0.92 2.12
C PRO A 68 15.12 -2.17 2.84
N GLU A 69 15.51 -3.39 2.46
CA GLU A 69 14.92 -4.63 3.00
C GLU A 69 15.08 -4.72 4.53
N ASN A 70 16.29 -4.47 5.03
CA ASN A 70 16.54 -4.48 6.48
C ASN A 70 15.77 -3.40 7.22
N MET A 71 15.55 -2.23 6.61
CA MET A 71 14.79 -1.15 7.21
C MET A 71 13.29 -1.48 7.26
N ALA A 72 12.75 -2.12 6.23
CA ALA A 72 11.37 -2.61 6.25
C ALA A 72 11.15 -3.66 7.35
N LEU A 73 12.11 -4.58 7.52
CA LEU A 73 12.07 -5.57 8.61
C LEU A 73 12.09 -4.90 10.00
N GLN A 74 12.89 -3.84 10.17
CA GLN A 74 12.94 -3.05 11.40
C GLN A 74 11.64 -2.27 11.64
N LEU A 75 11.07 -1.67 10.60
CA LEU A 75 9.79 -0.98 10.67
C LEU A 75 8.67 -1.91 11.15
N GLN A 76 8.66 -3.15 10.65
CA GLN A 76 7.72 -4.19 11.08
C GLN A 76 7.93 -4.66 12.53
N GLN A 77 9.03 -4.27 13.21
CA GLN A 77 9.16 -4.54 14.65
C GLN A 77 8.40 -3.53 15.53
N ILE A 78 7.99 -2.39 14.96
CA ILE A 78 7.11 -1.44 15.66
C ILE A 78 5.72 -2.07 15.75
N GLN A 79 5.07 -1.96 16.91
CA GLN A 79 3.81 -2.65 17.15
C GLN A 79 2.89 -1.90 18.11
N THR A 80 1.61 -2.18 17.96
CA THR A 80 0.55 -1.97 18.94
C THR A 80 0.32 -3.28 19.71
N SER A 81 -0.65 -3.30 20.63
CA SER A 81 -1.11 -4.52 21.30
C SER A 81 -1.85 -5.48 20.35
N ASP A 82 -2.36 -4.97 19.22
CA ASP A 82 -3.09 -5.76 18.22
C ASP A 82 -2.19 -6.27 17.08
N GLY A 83 -0.92 -5.85 17.04
CA GLY A 83 0.06 -6.42 16.12
C GLY A 83 1.13 -5.45 15.67
N GLN A 84 1.99 -5.96 14.79
CA GLN A 84 3.08 -5.25 14.15
C GLN A 84 2.59 -4.34 13.02
N VAL A 85 3.32 -3.25 12.78
CA VAL A 85 3.12 -2.39 11.62
C VAL A 85 3.13 -3.24 10.35
N LEU A 86 2.12 -3.01 9.50
CA LEU A 86 1.99 -3.66 8.21
C LEU A 86 2.62 -2.79 7.14
N ILE A 87 3.37 -3.38 6.21
CA ILE A 87 3.89 -2.68 5.03
C ILE A 87 3.28 -3.33 3.79
N PHE A 88 2.53 -2.58 2.99
CA PHE A 88 2.02 -3.05 1.70
C PHE A 88 2.68 -2.25 0.59
N ASN A 89 3.19 -2.95 -0.44
CA ASN A 89 3.89 -2.32 -1.56
C ASN A 89 3.07 -2.40 -2.85
N LEU A 90 3.02 -1.28 -3.57
CA LEU A 90 2.49 -1.21 -4.93
C LEU A 90 3.62 -0.74 -5.86
N HIS A 91 4.03 -1.64 -6.76
CA HIS A 91 5.02 -1.36 -7.79
C HIS A 91 4.30 -0.94 -9.08
N VAL A 92 4.40 0.34 -9.43
CA VAL A 92 3.91 0.90 -10.69
C VAL A 92 4.99 0.73 -11.75
N SER A 93 4.89 -0.30 -12.58
CA SER A 93 5.88 -0.54 -13.64
C SER A 93 5.39 -0.03 -14.99
N ALA A 94 6.31 0.42 -15.84
CA ALA A 94 6.02 0.70 -17.26
C ALA A 94 6.07 -0.58 -18.13
N LEU A 95 6.42 -1.73 -17.55
CA LEU A 95 6.48 -3.01 -18.25
C LEU A 95 5.07 -3.45 -18.69
N GLU A 96 4.95 -3.86 -19.95
CA GLU A 96 3.73 -4.51 -20.44
C GLU A 96 3.58 -5.89 -19.77
N GLY A 97 2.40 -6.15 -19.20
CA GLY A 97 2.13 -7.43 -18.54
C GLY A 97 0.83 -7.39 -17.73
N ALA A 98 0.33 -8.57 -17.36
CA ALA A 98 -0.80 -8.67 -16.46
C ALA A 98 -0.41 -8.19 -15.06
N ALA A 99 -1.35 -7.52 -14.37
CA ALA A 99 -1.18 -7.17 -12.98
C ALA A 99 -1.01 -8.43 -12.12
N ILE A 100 -0.09 -8.37 -11.15
CA ILE A 100 0.08 -9.42 -10.15
C ILE A 100 -0.46 -8.88 -8.83
N GLN A 101 -1.43 -9.58 -8.26
CA GLN A 101 -2.21 -9.08 -7.14
C GLN A 101 -2.12 -10.04 -5.97
N PHE A 102 -1.66 -9.54 -4.82
CA PHE A 102 -1.53 -10.28 -3.57
C PHE A 102 -0.90 -11.68 -3.72
N PRO A 103 0.24 -11.80 -4.42
CA PRO A 103 0.85 -13.11 -4.66
C PRO A 103 1.28 -13.75 -3.34
N SER A 104 1.34 -15.08 -3.33
CA SER A 104 1.86 -15.88 -2.21
C SER A 104 3.35 -16.23 -2.36
N SER A 105 3.95 -15.91 -3.51
CA SER A 105 5.35 -16.22 -3.82
C SER A 105 5.93 -15.20 -4.79
N GLU A 106 7.23 -14.94 -4.67
CA GLU A 106 7.99 -14.08 -5.57
C GLU A 106 8.41 -14.77 -6.88
N SER A 107 8.16 -16.08 -7.01
CA SER A 107 8.61 -16.91 -8.14
C SER A 107 8.05 -16.44 -9.50
N SER A 108 6.84 -15.86 -9.51
CA SER A 108 6.18 -15.34 -10.70
C SER A 108 6.46 -13.86 -10.97
N LEU A 109 7.32 -13.21 -10.17
CA LEU A 109 7.61 -11.77 -10.33
C LEU A 109 8.67 -11.53 -11.40
N PRO A 110 8.51 -10.48 -12.23
CA PRO A 110 9.24 -10.32 -13.48
C PRO A 110 10.71 -9.89 -13.30
N ASP A 111 11.04 -9.19 -12.22
CA ASP A 111 12.36 -8.62 -11.99
C ASP A 111 12.77 -8.68 -10.51
N SER A 112 14.05 -8.40 -10.23
CA SER A 112 14.60 -8.41 -8.87
C SER A 112 14.00 -7.33 -7.96
N TYR A 113 13.54 -6.23 -8.55
CA TYR A 113 12.99 -5.11 -7.79
C TYR A 113 11.58 -5.41 -7.27
N ALA A 114 10.72 -6.01 -8.10
CA ALA A 114 9.43 -6.55 -7.70
C ALA A 114 9.59 -7.59 -6.59
N LYS A 115 10.61 -8.46 -6.68
CA LYS A 115 10.93 -9.45 -5.63
C LYS A 115 11.36 -8.79 -4.32
N LEU A 116 12.17 -7.75 -4.38
CA LEU A 116 12.55 -6.95 -3.21
C LEU A 116 11.32 -6.34 -2.52
N LEU A 117 10.44 -5.67 -3.27
CA LEU A 117 9.22 -5.07 -2.71
C LEU A 117 8.24 -6.13 -2.17
N PHE A 118 8.15 -7.28 -2.83
CA PHE A 118 7.38 -8.40 -2.31
C PHE A 118 7.93 -8.90 -0.97
N ARG A 119 9.26 -9.07 -0.85
CA ARG A 119 9.90 -9.53 0.39
C ARG A 119 9.71 -8.56 1.54
N MET A 120 9.73 -7.26 1.25
CA MET A 120 9.39 -6.22 2.22
C MET A 120 7.93 -6.30 2.67
N SER A 121 7.00 -6.65 1.78
CA SER A 121 5.54 -6.62 2.03
C SER A 121 5.11 -7.60 3.12
N SER A 122 4.25 -7.17 4.04
CA SER A 122 3.65 -8.02 5.08
C SER A 122 2.69 -9.04 4.47
N GLN A 123 2.54 -10.19 5.13
CA GLN A 123 1.41 -11.08 4.88
C GLN A 123 0.09 -10.36 5.18
N LEU A 124 -0.97 -10.69 4.46
CA LEU A 124 -2.30 -10.14 4.71
C LEU A 124 -2.84 -10.69 6.03
N PRO A 125 -3.30 -9.83 6.96
CA PRO A 125 -4.08 -10.26 8.11
C PRO A 125 -5.34 -11.04 7.70
N GLU A 126 -5.81 -11.94 8.57
CA GLU A 126 -6.94 -12.83 8.25
C GLU A 126 -8.21 -12.09 7.82
N HIS A 127 -8.54 -10.95 8.46
CA HIS A 127 -9.72 -10.17 8.07
C HIS A 127 -9.56 -9.55 6.69
N LEU A 128 -8.33 -9.17 6.28
CA LEU A 128 -8.06 -8.67 4.93
C LEU A 128 -8.13 -9.78 3.89
N ILE A 129 -7.70 -11.01 4.22
CA ILE A 129 -7.86 -12.16 3.35
C ILE A 129 -9.35 -12.40 3.05
N ARG A 130 -10.19 -12.43 4.08
CA ARG A 130 -11.64 -12.60 3.91
C ARG A 130 -12.24 -11.47 3.07
N TYR A 131 -11.87 -10.23 3.36
CA TYR A 131 -12.37 -9.08 2.62
C TYR A 131 -11.94 -9.06 1.15
N ALA A 132 -10.69 -9.43 0.86
CA ALA A 132 -10.20 -9.54 -0.51
C ALA A 132 -10.89 -10.69 -1.27
N GLN A 133 -11.18 -11.81 -0.61
CA GLN A 133 -11.96 -12.91 -1.20
C GLN A 133 -13.39 -12.48 -1.55
N GLU A 134 -14.06 -11.69 -0.70
CA GLU A 134 -15.39 -11.12 -0.99
C GLU A 134 -15.38 -10.21 -2.22
N LYS A 135 -14.27 -9.53 -2.48
CA LYS A 135 -14.03 -8.75 -3.70
C LYS A 135 -13.68 -9.59 -4.94
N GLY A 136 -13.52 -10.90 -4.78
CA GLY A 136 -13.20 -11.82 -5.88
C GLY A 136 -11.71 -12.08 -6.08
N PHE A 137 -10.83 -11.63 -5.18
CA PHE A 137 -9.40 -11.95 -5.25
C PHE A 137 -9.13 -13.39 -4.79
N THR A 138 -8.21 -14.07 -5.47
CA THR A 138 -7.71 -15.39 -5.04
C THR A 138 -6.54 -15.19 -4.09
N VAL A 139 -6.81 -15.09 -2.79
CA VAL A 139 -5.79 -14.88 -1.74
C VAL A 139 -5.89 -15.92 -0.63
N GLY A 140 -4.77 -16.13 0.07
CA GLY A 140 -4.67 -17.04 1.22
C GLY A 140 -3.69 -16.53 2.28
N MET A 141 -3.38 -17.37 3.27
CA MET A 141 -2.52 -16.99 4.42
C MET A 141 -1.10 -16.57 4.01
N GLU A 142 -0.60 -17.12 2.90
CA GLU A 142 0.72 -16.77 2.37
C GLU A 142 0.70 -15.53 1.47
N SER A 143 -0.49 -15.02 1.12
CA SER A 143 -0.62 -13.82 0.29
C SER A 143 -0.06 -12.61 1.03
N ARG A 144 0.76 -11.83 0.33
CA ARG A 144 1.33 -10.58 0.85
C ARG A 144 0.62 -9.39 0.29
N GLY A 145 0.61 -8.28 1.03
CA GLY A 145 0.13 -6.98 0.59
C GLY A 145 1.02 -6.37 -0.49
N PHE A 146 1.10 -7.02 -1.65
CA PHE A 146 1.90 -6.61 -2.78
C PHE A 146 1.06 -6.58 -4.05
N MET A 147 1.18 -5.51 -4.82
CA MET A 147 0.69 -5.45 -6.19
C MET A 147 1.78 -4.99 -7.15
N PHE A 148 1.83 -5.61 -8.32
CA PHE A 148 2.69 -5.22 -9.43
C PHE A 148 1.84 -4.86 -10.64
N ASN A 149 2.17 -3.74 -11.28
CA ASN A 149 1.52 -3.23 -12.49
C ASN A 149 0.00 -3.09 -12.34
N ALA A 150 -0.43 -2.50 -11.22
CA ALA A 150 -1.84 -2.27 -10.92
C ALA A 150 -2.41 -1.12 -11.76
N ASP A 151 -3.58 -1.32 -12.37
CA ASP A 151 -4.36 -0.26 -13.01
C ASP A 151 -5.08 0.63 -11.97
N ALA A 152 -5.77 1.68 -12.43
CA ALA A 152 -6.46 2.62 -11.55
C ALA A 152 -7.52 1.95 -10.64
N VAL A 153 -8.23 0.93 -11.13
CA VAL A 153 -9.24 0.21 -10.34
C VAL A 153 -8.54 -0.64 -9.28
N GLN A 154 -7.46 -1.30 -9.65
CA GLN A 154 -6.67 -2.16 -8.77
C GLN A 154 -5.94 -1.35 -7.69
N ILE A 155 -5.49 -0.13 -8.01
CA ILE A 155 -4.96 0.82 -7.02
C ILE A 155 -6.04 1.19 -6.00
N VAL A 156 -7.27 1.47 -6.44
CA VAL A 156 -8.39 1.75 -5.53
C VAL A 156 -8.66 0.55 -4.62
N ASP A 157 -8.66 -0.66 -5.16
CA ASP A 157 -8.82 -1.88 -4.36
C ASP A 157 -7.68 -2.09 -3.37
N PHE A 158 -6.44 -1.80 -3.76
CA PHE A 158 -5.27 -1.86 -2.90
C PHE A 158 -5.40 -0.91 -1.71
N PHE A 159 -5.82 0.35 -1.95
CA PHE A 159 -6.07 1.31 -0.87
C PHE A 159 -7.22 0.86 0.03
N ASP A 160 -8.34 0.40 -0.54
CA ASP A 160 -9.51 0.00 0.25
C ASP A 160 -9.25 -1.25 1.10
N ILE A 161 -8.46 -2.21 0.60
CA ILE A 161 -8.03 -3.38 1.38
C ILE A 161 -6.99 -2.93 2.43
N GLY A 162 -6.00 -2.14 2.01
CA GLY A 162 -4.89 -1.70 2.86
C GLY A 162 -5.27 -0.78 4.01
N THR A 163 -6.37 -0.03 3.89
CA THR A 163 -6.84 0.89 4.93
C THR A 163 -7.93 0.32 5.83
N ARG A 164 -8.31 -0.95 5.63
CA ARG A 164 -9.40 -1.57 6.37
C ARG A 164 -8.93 -2.12 7.71
N ALA A 165 -9.23 -1.37 8.78
CA ALA A 165 -9.09 -1.88 10.13
C ALA A 165 -10.00 -3.11 10.35
N SER A 166 -9.60 -4.00 11.27
CA SER A 166 -10.45 -5.11 11.66
C SER A 166 -11.77 -4.55 12.21
N GLN A 167 -12.90 -4.84 11.54
CA GLN A 167 -14.22 -4.61 12.14
C GLN A 167 -14.48 -5.76 13.12
N LEU A 168 -13.82 -5.72 14.27
CA LEU A 168 -14.24 -6.51 15.43
C LEU A 168 -15.45 -5.80 16.04
N ARG A 169 -16.64 -6.11 15.50
CA ARG A 169 -17.91 -5.95 16.21
C ARG A 169 -18.27 -7.27 16.88
#